data_AF-S7MGB3-F1
#
_entry.id   AF-S7MGB3-F1
#
_cell.length_a   1.000
_cell.length_b   1.000
_cell.length_c   1.000
_cell.angle_alpha   90.00
_cell.angle_beta   90.00
_cell.angle_gamma   90.00
#
_symmetry.space_group_name_H-M   'P 1'
#
loop_
_entity.id
_entity.type
_entity.pdbx_description
1 polymer ?
#
loop_
_entity_poly.entity_id
_entity_poly.type
_entity_poly.pdbx_seq_one_letter_code
_entity_poly.pdbx_strand_id
1 'polypeptide(L)'
;MKGRFQELLPAVLSPALRFQRREVTRRPPRPLAIDQYKPQDATTNPSLILAAAQMPAYQELVEEAIAYGKKLGGLSFDKDAMVARARRLIELYKDAGVSKDRILIKLSSTWEGIQAGKELEERHGIHCNMTLLFSFAQAVACAEAGVTLISPFVGRILDWHVANTDKKSYEPQEDPGEWPLEAPGQVGGGQGGGRSGDRWAFLQE
;
A
#
# COMPACT_ATOMS: atom_id res chain seq x y z
N MET A 1 21.95 -15.71 7.00
CA MET A 1 20.89 -14.74 6.64
C MET A 1 21.02 -13.38 7.33
N LYS A 2 21.61 -13.26 8.54
CA LYS A 2 21.77 -11.95 9.24
C LYS A 2 22.66 -10.91 8.51
N GLY A 3 23.70 -11.33 7.78
CA GLY A 3 24.63 -10.40 7.11
C GLY A 3 24.00 -9.62 5.94
N ARG A 4 23.27 -10.30 5.04
CA ARG A 4 22.57 -9.67 3.91
C ARG A 4 21.42 -8.75 4.33
N PHE A 5 20.91 -8.88 5.55
CA PHE A 5 19.84 -8.05 6.08
C PHE A 5 20.30 -6.61 6.32
N GLN A 6 21.51 -6.43 6.88
CA GLN A 6 22.08 -5.10 7.16
C GLN A 6 22.52 -4.36 5.87
N GLU A 7 22.91 -5.09 4.83
CA GLU A 7 23.32 -4.51 3.55
C GLU A 7 22.14 -3.96 2.73
N LEU A 8 20.96 -4.57 2.85
CA LEU A 8 19.76 -4.21 2.07
C LEU A 8 18.80 -3.26 2.82
N LEU A 9 18.97 -3.14 4.14
CA LEU A 9 18.20 -2.22 4.98
C LEU A 9 18.25 -0.75 4.50
N PRO A 10 19.41 -0.21 4.06
CA PRO A 10 19.48 1.16 3.54
C PRO A 10 18.62 1.39 2.29
N ALA A 11 18.43 0.37 1.44
CA ALA A 11 17.58 0.49 0.25
C ALA A 11 16.11 0.61 0.63
N VAL A 12 15.66 -0.22 1.58
CA VAL A 12 14.27 -0.22 2.10
C VAL A 12 13.98 1.03 2.93
N LEU A 13 14.98 1.57 3.64
CA LEU A 13 14.89 2.81 4.40
C LEU A 13 15.27 4.06 3.59
N SER A 14 15.41 3.92 2.26
CA SER A 14 15.70 5.04 1.38
C SER A 14 14.63 6.12 1.52
N PRO A 15 14.99 7.42 1.57
CA PRO A 15 14.02 8.52 1.62
C PRO A 15 13.04 8.55 0.44
N ALA A 16 13.35 7.83 -0.64
CA ALA A 16 12.49 7.73 -1.82
C ALA A 16 11.27 6.80 -1.60
N LEU A 17 11.40 5.78 -0.75
CA LEU A 17 10.33 4.81 -0.51
C LEU A 17 9.52 5.20 0.72
N ARG A 18 8.21 5.40 0.53
CA ARG A 18 7.30 5.75 1.62
C ARG A 18 6.55 4.52 2.12
N PHE A 19 6.32 4.47 3.43
CA PHE A 19 5.51 3.44 4.07
C PHE A 19 4.12 3.99 4.37
N GLN A 20 3.08 3.30 3.90
CA GLN A 20 1.73 3.66 4.28
C GLN A 20 1.40 3.17 5.69
N ARG A 21 1.08 4.12 6.56
CA ARG A 21 0.41 3.83 7.83
C ARG A 21 -1.04 4.32 7.77
N ARG A 22 -1.99 3.48 8.16
CA ARG A 22 -3.40 3.91 8.31
C ARG A 22 -3.72 4.14 9.78
N GLU A 23 -4.47 5.20 10.05
CA GLU A 23 -5.22 5.32 11.30
C GLU A 23 -6.40 4.35 11.29
N VAL A 24 -6.46 3.50 12.30
CA VAL A 24 -7.58 2.58 12.53
C VAL A 24 -8.60 3.27 13.41
N THR A 25 -9.74 3.67 12.84
CA THR A 25 -10.91 4.09 13.62
C THR A 25 -12.07 3.13 13.35
N ARG A 26 -12.72 2.66 14.42
CA ARG A 26 -13.92 1.79 14.39
C ARG A 26 -14.88 2.25 13.28
N ARG A 27 -15.13 1.39 12.28
CA ARG A 27 -15.56 1.77 10.91
C ARG A 27 -17.00 2.33 10.82
N PRO A 28 -17.21 3.63 10.54
CA PRO A 28 -18.36 4.08 9.77
C PRO A 28 -18.16 3.78 8.26
N PRO A 29 -19.22 3.74 7.44
CA PRO A 29 -19.10 3.64 5.98
C PRO A 29 -18.19 4.75 5.41
N ARG A 30 -17.38 4.43 4.40
CA ARG A 30 -16.27 5.31 3.93
C ARG A 30 -16.62 6.77 3.63
N PRO A 31 -17.77 7.10 3.02
CA PRO A 31 -18.15 8.52 2.86
C PRO A 31 -18.17 9.24 4.20
N LEU A 32 -18.76 8.62 5.23
CA LEU A 32 -18.79 9.15 6.59
C LEU A 32 -17.41 9.18 7.25
N ALA A 33 -16.54 8.21 6.96
CA ALA A 33 -15.17 8.21 7.51
C ALA A 33 -14.31 9.35 6.94
N ILE A 34 -14.39 9.62 5.64
CA ILE A 34 -13.64 10.71 5.01
C ILE A 34 -14.11 12.06 5.56
N ASP A 35 -15.43 12.26 5.67
CA ASP A 35 -16.00 13.51 6.18
C ASP A 35 -15.67 13.72 7.67
N GLN A 36 -15.68 12.65 8.46
CA GLN A 36 -15.41 12.70 9.90
C GLN A 36 -13.94 12.93 10.22
N TYR A 37 -13.02 12.19 9.57
CA TYR A 37 -11.61 12.16 9.96
C TYR A 37 -10.71 13.03 9.07
N LYS A 38 -11.19 13.47 7.89
CA LYS A 38 -10.47 14.33 6.95
C LYS A 38 -9.02 13.86 6.71
N PRO A 39 -8.80 12.58 6.35
CA PRO A 39 -7.46 12.06 6.19
C PRO A 39 -6.75 12.74 5.01
N GLN A 40 -5.43 12.87 5.10
CA GLN A 40 -4.61 13.39 4.01
C GLN A 40 -4.71 12.51 2.76
N ASP A 41 -4.67 11.17 2.95
CA ASP A 41 -4.75 10.17 1.89
C ASP A 41 -5.80 9.11 2.21
N ALA A 42 -6.43 8.54 1.18
CA ALA A 42 -7.35 7.42 1.32
C ALA A 42 -6.99 6.31 0.34
N THR A 43 -7.13 5.05 0.76
CA THR A 43 -6.93 3.90 -0.14
C THR A 43 -8.14 3.02 -0.23
N THR A 44 -8.41 2.57 -1.44
CA THR A 44 -9.47 1.61 -1.76
C THR A 44 -8.86 0.21 -1.94
N ASN A 45 -9.70 -0.81 -1.85
CA ASN A 45 -9.39 -2.17 -2.27
C ASN A 45 -10.71 -2.83 -2.73
N PRO A 46 -10.69 -3.99 -3.40
CA PRO A 46 -11.90 -4.61 -3.93
C PRO A 46 -13.02 -4.79 -2.89
N SER A 47 -12.70 -5.27 -1.69
CA SER A 47 -13.68 -5.48 -0.61
C SER A 47 -14.33 -4.16 -0.17
N LEU A 48 -13.55 -3.09 -0.07
CA LEU A 48 -14.06 -1.76 0.28
C LEU A 48 -14.90 -1.16 -0.85
N ILE A 49 -14.51 -1.38 -2.12
CA ILE A 49 -15.30 -0.94 -3.29
C ILE A 49 -16.64 -1.68 -3.28
N LEU A 50 -16.64 -2.99 -3.04
CA LEU A 50 -17.86 -3.79 -2.92
C LEU A 50 -18.78 -3.26 -1.82
N ALA A 51 -18.24 -2.95 -0.63
CA ALA A 51 -19.03 -2.40 0.46
C ALA A 51 -19.63 -1.00 0.12
N ALA A 52 -18.88 -0.17 -0.60
CA ALA A 52 -19.41 1.11 -1.09
C ALA A 52 -20.46 0.91 -2.18
N ALA A 53 -20.23 -0.04 -3.09
CA ALA A 53 -21.12 -0.35 -4.21
C ALA A 53 -22.50 -0.85 -3.77
N GLN A 54 -22.62 -1.39 -2.56
CA GLN A 54 -23.89 -1.82 -1.97
C GLN A 54 -24.75 -0.64 -1.48
N MET A 55 -24.23 0.59 -1.42
CA MET A 55 -25.02 1.75 -0.98
C MET A 55 -26.00 2.18 -2.07
N PRO A 56 -27.28 2.47 -1.73
CA PRO A 56 -28.29 2.88 -2.71
C PRO A 56 -27.86 4.06 -3.59
N ALA A 57 -27.13 5.01 -3.02
CA ALA A 57 -26.64 6.21 -3.71
C ALA A 57 -25.64 5.94 -4.84
N TYR A 58 -25.08 4.73 -4.94
CA TYR A 58 -24.05 4.38 -5.93
C TYR A 58 -24.48 3.29 -6.91
N GLN A 59 -25.72 2.79 -6.82
CA GLN A 59 -26.18 1.64 -7.62
C GLN A 59 -26.03 1.85 -9.13
N GLU A 60 -26.41 3.04 -9.63
CA GLU A 60 -26.30 3.36 -11.08
C GLU A 60 -24.83 3.35 -11.58
N LEU A 61 -23.88 3.82 -10.76
CA LEU A 61 -22.46 3.84 -11.10
C LEU A 61 -21.82 2.44 -11.05
N VAL A 62 -22.40 1.54 -10.27
CA VAL A 62 -21.85 0.21 -9.98
C VAL A 62 -22.13 -0.78 -11.10
N GLU A 63 -23.30 -0.72 -11.73
CA GLU A 63 -23.68 -1.66 -12.79
C GLU A 63 -22.76 -1.54 -14.02
N GLU A 64 -22.45 -0.31 -14.45
CA GLU A 64 -21.52 -0.04 -15.55
C GLU A 64 -20.09 -0.54 -15.20
N ALA A 65 -19.65 -0.26 -13.96
CA ALA A 65 -18.34 -0.68 -13.48
C ALA A 65 -18.19 -2.20 -13.37
N ILE A 66 -19.25 -2.93 -12.99
CA ILE A 66 -19.26 -4.40 -12.93
C ILE A 66 -19.15 -5.00 -14.33
N ALA A 67 -19.94 -4.50 -15.29
CA ALA A 67 -19.91 -4.98 -16.67
C ALA A 67 -18.51 -4.79 -17.29
N TYR A 68 -17.87 -3.66 -17.00
CA TYR A 68 -16.49 -3.40 -17.40
C TYR A 68 -15.48 -4.32 -16.69
N GLY A 69 -15.59 -4.47 -15.37
CA GLY A 69 -14.68 -5.27 -14.56
C GLY A 69 -14.65 -6.76 -14.93
N LYS A 70 -15.81 -7.35 -15.29
CA LYS A 70 -15.90 -8.75 -15.71
C LYS A 70 -15.13 -9.05 -17.00
N LYS A 71 -14.98 -8.08 -17.91
CA LYS A 71 -14.21 -8.25 -19.15
C LYS A 71 -12.70 -8.29 -18.94
N LEU A 72 -12.21 -7.78 -17.80
CA LEU A 72 -10.78 -7.52 -17.59
C LEU A 72 -10.02 -8.64 -16.87
N GLY A 73 -10.70 -9.54 -16.15
CA GLY A 73 -10.05 -10.67 -15.46
C GLY A 73 -9.06 -10.27 -14.35
N GLY A 74 -8.41 -11.28 -13.74
CA GLY A 74 -7.35 -11.10 -12.75
C GLY A 74 -6.00 -10.88 -13.44
N LEU A 75 -5.31 -9.78 -13.12
CA LEU A 75 -4.11 -9.33 -13.84
C LEU A 75 -2.80 -9.47 -13.05
N SER A 76 -2.83 -10.02 -11.84
CA SER A 76 -1.71 -9.94 -10.89
C SER A 76 -0.40 -10.60 -11.35
N PHE A 77 -0.42 -11.37 -12.44
CA PHE A 77 0.73 -12.05 -13.02
C PHE A 77 0.95 -11.69 -14.51
N ASP A 78 0.33 -10.61 -14.98
CA ASP A 78 0.52 -10.08 -16.33
C ASP A 78 0.98 -8.62 -16.25
N LYS A 79 2.29 -8.43 -16.38
CA LYS A 79 2.94 -7.12 -16.29
C LYS A 79 2.35 -6.12 -17.30
N ASP A 80 2.23 -6.51 -18.56
CA ASP A 80 1.81 -5.60 -19.62
C ASP A 80 0.33 -5.22 -19.47
N ALA A 81 -0.52 -6.17 -19.06
CA ALA A 81 -1.91 -5.88 -18.76
C ALA A 81 -2.07 -4.98 -17.53
N MET A 82 -1.24 -5.13 -16.49
CA MET A 82 -1.21 -4.22 -15.33
C MET A 82 -0.84 -2.80 -15.74
N VAL A 83 0.21 -2.63 -16.57
CA VAL A 83 0.63 -1.32 -17.08
C VAL A 83 -0.47 -0.68 -17.93
N ALA A 84 -1.05 -1.44 -18.88
CA ALA A 84 -2.13 -0.96 -19.73
C ALA A 84 -3.34 -0.49 -18.92
N ARG A 85 -3.74 -1.26 -17.90
CA ARG A 85 -4.85 -0.91 -17.01
C ARG A 85 -4.54 0.32 -16.16
N ALA A 86 -3.34 0.42 -15.60
CA ALA A 86 -2.92 1.57 -14.82
C ALA A 86 -3.01 2.87 -15.64
N ARG A 87 -2.49 2.85 -16.87
CA ARG A 87 -2.59 3.99 -17.80
C ARG A 87 -4.04 4.33 -18.12
N ARG A 88 -4.88 3.32 -18.37
CA ARG A 88 -6.31 3.54 -18.64
C ARG A 88 -7.03 4.18 -17.44
N LEU A 89 -6.72 3.77 -16.21
CA LEU A 89 -7.29 4.39 -15.01
C LEU A 89 -6.89 5.87 -14.92
N ILE A 90 -5.63 6.19 -15.19
CA ILE A 90 -5.16 7.59 -15.20
C ILE A 90 -5.88 8.43 -16.26
N GLU A 91 -6.16 7.87 -17.44
CA GLU A 91 -6.98 8.54 -18.46
C GLU A 91 -8.39 8.82 -17.95
N LEU A 92 -9.05 7.84 -17.35
CA LEU A 92 -10.40 8.02 -16.78
C LEU A 92 -10.43 9.11 -15.71
N TYR A 93 -9.42 9.17 -14.86
CA TYR A 93 -9.29 10.23 -13.87
C TYR A 93 -9.03 11.60 -14.50
N LYS A 94 -8.20 11.65 -15.55
CA LYS A 94 -7.97 12.87 -16.31
C LYS A 94 -9.25 13.38 -16.97
N ASP A 95 -10.06 12.50 -17.56
CA ASP A 95 -11.35 12.84 -18.16
C ASP A 95 -12.33 13.38 -17.11
N ALA A 96 -12.22 12.91 -15.86
CA ALA A 96 -12.94 13.44 -14.70
C ALA A 96 -12.29 14.70 -14.07
N GLY A 97 -11.26 15.28 -14.68
CA GLY A 97 -10.59 16.50 -14.20
C GLY A 97 -9.62 16.30 -13.02
N VAL A 98 -9.21 15.07 -12.72
CA VAL A 98 -8.28 14.74 -11.63
C VAL A 98 -6.87 14.52 -12.18
N SER A 99 -5.89 15.29 -11.70
CA SER A 99 -4.49 15.07 -12.05
C SER A 99 -3.97 13.74 -11.51
N LYS A 100 -3.10 13.08 -12.28
CA LYS A 100 -2.41 11.86 -11.87
C LYS A 100 -1.56 12.03 -10.60
N ASP A 101 -1.12 13.24 -10.28
CA ASP A 101 -0.33 13.54 -9.07
C ASP A 101 -1.13 13.30 -7.77
N ARG A 102 -2.46 13.21 -7.87
CA ARG A 102 -3.36 12.91 -6.75
C ARG A 102 -3.66 11.42 -6.61
N ILE A 103 -3.00 10.57 -7.40
CA ILE A 103 -3.38 9.16 -7.56
C ILE A 103 -2.14 8.28 -7.39
N LEU A 104 -2.30 7.25 -6.56
CA LEU A 104 -1.37 6.13 -6.47
C LEU A 104 -2.05 4.87 -7.02
N ILE A 105 -1.53 4.32 -8.11
CA ILE A 105 -2.03 3.06 -8.66
C ILE A 105 -1.57 1.91 -7.78
N LYS A 106 -2.55 1.17 -7.24
CA LYS A 106 -2.28 0.08 -6.31
C LYS A 106 -2.03 -1.23 -7.05
N LEU A 107 -0.86 -1.83 -6.87
CA LEU A 107 -0.44 -3.09 -7.52
C LEU A 107 -0.07 -4.15 -6.49
N SER A 108 -0.36 -5.43 -6.78
CA SER A 108 0.12 -6.54 -5.96
C SER A 108 1.64 -6.66 -6.04
N SER A 109 2.30 -6.96 -4.92
CA SER A 109 3.75 -7.13 -4.84
C SER A 109 4.22 -8.51 -5.33
N THR A 110 3.66 -8.97 -6.44
CA THR A 110 4.21 -10.09 -7.24
C THR A 110 5.42 -9.60 -8.02
N TRP A 111 6.21 -10.51 -8.59
CA TRP A 111 7.34 -10.10 -9.43
C TRP A 111 6.89 -9.25 -10.62
N GLU A 112 5.86 -9.70 -11.33
CA GLU A 112 5.26 -8.99 -12.47
C GLU A 112 4.70 -7.64 -12.05
N GLY A 113 4.08 -7.57 -10.86
CA GLY A 113 3.56 -6.32 -10.31
C GLY A 113 4.65 -5.32 -9.95
N ILE A 114 5.79 -5.77 -9.41
CA ILE A 114 6.95 -4.92 -9.13
C ILE A 114 7.56 -4.40 -10.43
N GLN A 115 7.70 -5.26 -11.44
CA GLN A 115 8.18 -4.84 -12.76
C GLN A 115 7.23 -3.85 -13.45
N ALA A 116 5.91 -4.04 -13.30
CA ALA A 116 4.92 -3.08 -13.78
C ALA A 116 5.02 -1.74 -13.04
N GLY A 117 5.19 -1.78 -11.72
CA GLY A 117 5.41 -0.59 -10.88
C GLY A 117 6.63 0.21 -11.34
N LYS A 118 7.76 -0.47 -11.56
CA LYS A 118 8.98 0.14 -12.11
C LYS A 118 8.72 0.86 -13.43
N GLU A 119 8.06 0.18 -14.37
CA GLU A 119 7.76 0.75 -15.69
C GLU A 119 6.82 1.96 -15.60
N LEU A 120 5.81 1.91 -14.74
CA LEU A 120 4.87 3.00 -14.52
C LEU A 120 5.55 4.25 -13.93
N GLU A 121 6.43 4.06 -12.96
CA GLU A 121 7.19 5.15 -12.33
C GLU A 121 8.19 5.77 -13.32
N GLU A 122 9.05 4.94 -13.92
CA GLU A 122 10.17 5.41 -14.77
C GLU A 122 9.71 5.96 -16.12
N ARG A 123 8.76 5.30 -16.79
CA ARG A 123 8.40 5.62 -18.19
C ARG A 123 7.17 6.48 -18.31
N HIS A 124 6.26 6.40 -17.34
CA HIS A 124 4.96 7.05 -17.42
C HIS A 124 4.76 8.13 -16.35
N GLY A 125 5.63 8.17 -15.32
CA GLY A 125 5.47 9.03 -14.17
C GLY A 125 4.12 8.82 -13.50
N ILE A 126 3.73 7.55 -13.33
CA ILE A 126 2.50 7.14 -12.65
C ILE A 126 2.92 6.50 -11.33
N HIS A 127 2.60 7.17 -10.23
CA HIS A 127 3.02 6.75 -8.90
C HIS A 127 2.26 5.50 -8.44
N CYS A 128 2.97 4.59 -7.79
CA CYS A 128 2.46 3.28 -7.41
C CYS A 128 2.43 3.06 -5.89
N ASN A 129 1.40 2.33 -5.42
CA ASN A 129 1.28 1.77 -4.08
C ASN A 129 1.37 0.24 -4.15
N MET A 130 2.49 -0.33 -3.71
CA MET A 130 2.70 -1.77 -3.69
C MET A 130 2.03 -2.42 -2.48
N THR A 131 1.06 -3.31 -2.71
CA THR A 131 0.23 -3.96 -1.69
C THR A 131 0.44 -5.47 -1.65
N LEU A 132 -0.16 -6.17 -0.68
CA LEU A 132 0.04 -7.62 -0.51
C LEU A 132 1.54 -7.96 -0.35
N LEU A 133 2.22 -7.11 0.42
CA LEU A 133 3.62 -7.23 0.74
C LEU A 133 3.74 -7.92 2.09
N PHE A 134 4.36 -9.10 2.10
CA PHE A 134 4.45 -9.98 3.27
C PHE A 134 5.88 -10.37 3.63
N SER A 135 6.86 -10.02 2.78
CA SER A 135 8.24 -10.48 2.93
C SER A 135 9.25 -9.37 2.65
N PHE A 136 10.46 -9.57 3.17
CA PHE A 136 11.55 -8.60 3.02
C PHE A 136 12.00 -8.51 1.58
N ALA A 137 12.04 -9.66 0.91
CA ALA A 137 12.43 -9.75 -0.49
C ALA A 137 11.52 -8.87 -1.36
N GLN A 138 10.21 -8.86 -1.08
CA GLN A 138 9.29 -7.95 -1.76
C GLN A 138 9.58 -6.48 -1.43
N ALA A 139 9.86 -6.15 -0.16
CA ALA A 139 10.19 -4.77 0.23
C ALA A 139 11.45 -4.25 -0.47
N VAL A 140 12.52 -5.05 -0.48
CA VAL A 140 13.77 -4.73 -1.18
C VAL A 140 13.53 -4.57 -2.67
N ALA A 141 12.84 -5.53 -3.30
CA ALA A 141 12.55 -5.47 -4.73
C ALA A 141 11.67 -4.26 -5.11
N CYS A 142 10.72 -3.87 -4.25
CA CYS A 142 9.94 -2.64 -4.43
C CYS A 142 10.83 -1.39 -4.34
N ALA A 143 11.74 -1.34 -3.36
CA ALA A 143 12.67 -0.23 -3.18
C ALA A 143 13.61 -0.09 -4.39
N GLU A 144 14.19 -1.19 -4.87
CA GLU A 144 15.06 -1.23 -6.04
C GLU A 144 14.32 -0.89 -7.35
N ALA A 145 13.02 -1.19 -7.41
CA ALA A 145 12.14 -0.79 -8.50
C ALA A 145 11.77 0.70 -8.48
N GLY A 146 12.13 1.46 -7.44
CA GLY A 146 11.87 2.89 -7.35
C GLY A 146 10.40 3.26 -7.20
N VAL A 147 9.58 2.36 -6.65
CA VAL A 147 8.15 2.63 -6.43
C VAL A 147 7.94 3.66 -5.33
N THR A 148 6.92 4.50 -5.48
CA THR A 148 6.66 5.62 -4.57
C THR A 148 6.34 5.17 -3.14
N LEU A 149 5.51 4.12 -3.00
CA LEU A 149 4.97 3.72 -1.70
C LEU A 149 4.73 2.21 -1.61
N ILE A 150 5.01 1.64 -0.43
CA ILE A 150 4.66 0.25 -0.08
C ILE A 150 3.68 0.19 1.09
N SER A 151 2.83 -0.84 1.07
CA SER A 151 1.81 -1.15 2.07
C SER A 151 1.95 -2.60 2.57
N PRO A 152 2.84 -2.86 3.54
CA PRO A 152 2.97 -4.17 4.18
C PRO A 152 1.71 -4.54 4.95
N PHE A 153 1.37 -5.84 4.97
CA PHE A 153 0.15 -6.35 5.61
C PHE A 153 0.45 -6.96 6.99
N VAL A 154 0.66 -6.10 7.99
CA VAL A 154 1.03 -6.48 9.37
C VAL A 154 0.03 -7.47 10.00
N GLY A 155 -1.25 -7.09 10.12
CA GLY A 155 -2.26 -7.93 10.78
C GLY A 155 -2.48 -9.29 10.09
N ARG A 156 -2.31 -9.38 8.76
CA ARG A 156 -2.41 -10.67 8.06
C ARG A 156 -1.22 -11.59 8.31
N ILE A 157 -0.03 -11.04 8.60
CA ILE A 157 1.12 -11.83 9.01
C ILE A 157 0.86 -12.40 10.41
N LEU A 158 0.31 -11.60 11.32
CA LEU A 158 -0.14 -12.05 12.64
C LEU A 158 -1.19 -13.16 12.54
N ASP A 159 -2.25 -12.96 11.75
CA ASP A 159 -3.30 -13.97 11.49
C ASP A 159 -2.70 -15.31 11.06
N TRP A 160 -1.75 -15.28 10.12
CA TRP A 160 -1.10 -16.49 9.62
C TRP A 160 -0.31 -17.20 10.71
N HIS A 161 0.42 -16.48 11.55
CA HIS A 161 1.20 -17.06 12.64
C HIS A 161 0.30 -17.69 13.72
N VAL A 162 -0.78 -17.01 14.11
CA VAL A 162 -1.77 -17.55 15.05
C VAL A 162 -2.43 -18.82 14.48
N ALA A 163 -2.71 -18.87 13.18
CA ALA A 163 -3.32 -20.04 12.56
C ALA A 163 -2.34 -21.22 12.42
N ASN A 164 -1.07 -20.97 12.10
CA ASN A 164 -0.13 -22.00 11.63
C ASN A 164 0.98 -22.35 12.63
N THR A 165 1.08 -21.68 13.77
CA THR A 165 2.07 -21.97 14.81
C THR A 165 1.42 -22.29 16.15
N ASP A 166 2.19 -22.80 17.11
CA ASP A 166 1.69 -23.11 18.45
C ASP A 166 1.38 -21.86 19.28
N LYS A 167 1.98 -20.71 18.95
CA LYS A 167 1.75 -19.44 19.64
C LYS A 167 0.48 -18.78 19.10
N LYS A 168 -0.52 -18.58 19.97
CA LYS A 168 -1.86 -18.05 19.62
C LYS A 168 -2.10 -16.61 20.04
N SER A 169 -1.15 -16.00 20.75
CA SER A 169 -1.21 -14.62 21.21
C SER A 169 0.19 -14.03 21.20
N TYR A 170 0.27 -12.75 20.85
CA TYR A 170 1.51 -12.00 20.71
C TYR A 170 1.35 -10.67 21.43
N GLU A 171 2.34 -10.28 22.22
CA GLU A 171 2.46 -8.91 22.70
C GLU A 171 2.84 -7.98 21.52
N PRO A 172 2.55 -6.68 21.58
CA PRO A 172 2.81 -5.76 20.46
C PRO A 172 4.26 -5.79 19.95
N GLN A 173 5.24 -5.95 20.84
CA GLN A 173 6.67 -6.00 20.49
C GLN A 173 7.11 -7.34 19.89
N GLU A 174 6.27 -8.37 20.02
CA GLU A 174 6.52 -9.71 19.51
C GLU A 174 5.71 -10.03 18.25
N ASP A 175 4.90 -9.08 17.77
CA ASP A 175 4.07 -9.27 16.59
C ASP A 175 4.95 -9.57 15.37
N PRO A 176 4.79 -10.73 14.71
CA PRO A 176 5.61 -11.13 13.58
C PRO A 176 5.40 -10.26 12.33
N GLY A 177 4.30 -9.51 12.27
CA GLY A 177 4.05 -8.52 11.24
C GLY A 177 4.77 -7.20 11.47
N GLU A 178 5.17 -6.91 12.72
CA GLU A 178 5.96 -5.72 13.03
C GLU A 178 7.38 -5.94 12.51
N TRP A 179 7.71 -5.20 11.44
CA TRP A 179 9.05 -5.20 10.90
C TRP A 179 9.93 -4.35 11.80
N PRO A 180 11.19 -4.74 12.09
CA PRO A 180 12.18 -3.82 12.64
C PRO A 180 12.48 -2.73 11.59
N LEU A 181 11.59 -1.74 11.49
CA LEU A 181 11.81 -0.49 10.76
C LEU A 181 12.54 0.53 11.63
N GLU A 182 12.97 0.15 12.83
CA GLU A 182 13.95 0.92 13.58
C GLU A 182 15.28 0.86 12.81
N ALA A 183 15.54 1.93 12.07
CA ALA A 183 16.86 2.23 11.54
C ALA A 183 17.87 2.22 12.71
N PRO A 184 19.01 1.51 12.60
CA PRO A 184 20.07 1.67 13.59
C PRO A 184 20.52 3.14 13.59
N GLY A 185 20.18 3.89 14.64
CA GLY A 185 20.57 5.30 14.79
C GLY A 185 19.55 6.24 15.43
N GLN A 186 18.29 5.83 15.63
CA GLN A 186 17.34 6.65 16.42
C GLN A 186 17.45 6.33 17.91
N VAL A 187 18.59 6.65 18.51
CA VAL A 187 18.76 6.67 19.97
C VAL A 187 18.74 8.11 20.44
N GLY A 188 17.73 8.45 21.24
CA GLY A 188 17.81 9.53 22.23
C GLY A 188 17.67 10.96 21.72
N GLY A 189 16.89 11.74 22.46
CA GLY A 189 16.62 13.15 22.21
C GLY A 189 17.88 13.99 21.94
N GLY A 190 17.84 14.75 20.86
CA GLY A 190 18.78 15.80 20.54
C GLY A 190 18.09 16.80 19.63
N GLN A 191 17.89 18.03 20.13
CA GLN A 191 17.34 19.14 19.36
C GLN A 191 18.28 19.44 18.18
N GLY A 192 17.80 19.19 16.96
CA GLY A 192 18.48 19.55 15.72
C GLY A 192 17.42 19.75 14.62
N GLY A 193 17.36 20.96 14.05
CA GLY A 193 16.27 21.43 13.21
C GLY A 193 16.02 20.61 11.95
N GLY A 194 15.02 19.73 12.00
CA GLY A 194 14.36 19.12 10.84
C GLY A 194 12.89 19.59 10.78
N ARG A 195 12.37 19.82 9.58
CA ARG A 195 11.00 20.33 9.35
C ARG A 195 9.97 19.49 10.11
N SER A 196 9.09 20.17 10.83
CA SER A 196 8.05 19.58 11.66
C SER A 196 7.13 18.66 10.86
N GLY A 197 7.05 17.38 11.24
CA GLY A 197 6.03 16.47 10.73
C GLY A 197 6.26 14.99 11.06
N ASP A 198 7.51 14.55 11.10
CA ASP A 198 7.80 13.11 11.06
C ASP A 198 7.95 12.52 12.47
N ARG A 199 6.82 12.25 13.13
CA ARG A 199 6.74 11.28 14.22
C ARG A 199 5.82 10.15 13.80
N TRP A 200 6.41 9.00 13.46
CA TRP A 200 5.68 7.81 13.01
C TRP A 200 5.60 6.80 14.14
N ALA A 201 4.41 6.59 14.69
CA ALA A 201 4.13 5.42 15.54
C ALA A 201 3.84 4.18 14.65
N PHE A 202 3.54 3.01 15.22
CA PHE A 202 3.13 1.76 14.53
C PHE A 202 1.68 1.41 14.89
N LEU A 203 0.86 0.83 14.01
CA LEU A 203 -0.51 0.38 14.35
C LEU A 203 -0.98 -0.76 13.42
N GLN A 204 -1.41 -1.84 14.08
CA GLN A 204 -1.81 -3.16 13.58
C GLN A 204 -3.26 -3.18 13.07
N GLU A 205 -3.60 -4.11 12.16
CA GLU A 205 -4.98 -4.53 11.86
C GLU A 205 -5.41 -5.64 12.81
#